data_AF-A0A4Z2BX63-F1
#
_entry.id   AF-A0A4Z2BX63-F1
#
_cell.length_a   1.000
_cell.length_b   1.000
_cell.length_c   1.000
_cell.angle_alpha   90.00
_cell.angle_beta   90.00
_cell.angle_gamma   90.00
#
_symmetry.space_group_name_H-M   'P 1'
#
loop_
_entity.id
_entity.type
_entity.pdbx_description
1 polymer ?
#
loop_
_entity_poly.entity_id
_entity_poly.type
_entity_poly.pdbx_seq_one_letter_code
_entity_poly.pdbx_strand_id
1 'polypeptide(L)'
;MQRSIQLRKHAHRVMTTINTLVENLDDADAMASALKSVGRAHALRHKVDPKYFKILSGVILEVLGEAFTEIITAEVASAWTKLLANMCCAVAAVYEEAGWTKLSSSAE
;
A
#
# COMPACT_ATOMS: atom_id res chain seq x y z
N MET A 1 21.28 -0.25 -6.65
CA MET A 1 19.88 0.23 -6.80
C MET A 1 19.50 1.36 -5.85
N GLN A 2 19.93 1.37 -4.58
CA GLN A 2 19.54 2.39 -3.57
C GLN A 2 19.82 3.86 -3.98
N ARG A 3 20.80 4.11 -4.86
CA ARG A 3 21.12 5.46 -5.37
C ARG A 3 20.20 5.94 -6.51
N SER A 4 19.27 5.12 -6.99
CA SER A 4 18.33 5.50 -8.05
C SER A 4 17.42 6.64 -7.59
N ILE A 5 17.40 7.74 -8.34
CA ILE A 5 16.55 8.90 -8.06
C ILE A 5 15.07 8.52 -8.17
N GLN A 6 14.71 7.73 -9.19
CA GLN A 6 13.34 7.27 -9.38
C GLN A 6 12.85 6.42 -8.21
N LEU A 7 13.69 5.49 -7.74
CA LEU A 7 13.39 4.65 -6.58
C LEU A 7 13.17 5.51 -5.34
N ARG A 8 14.10 6.42 -5.03
CA ARG A 8 14.00 7.31 -3.85
C ARG A 8 12.75 8.19 -3.89
N LYS A 9 12.40 8.73 -5.05
CA LYS A 9 11.17 9.51 -5.24
C LYS A 9 9.91 8.66 -5.04
N HIS A 10 9.93 7.39 -5.46
CA HIS A 10 8.78 6.51 -5.22
C HIS A 10 8.69 6.08 -3.76
N ALA A 11 9.81 5.72 -3.12
CA ALA A 11 9.85 5.40 -1.70
C ALA A 11 9.33 6.55 -0.84
N HIS A 12 9.71 7.80 -1.15
CA HIS A 12 9.17 8.96 -0.46
C HIS A 12 7.64 9.06 -0.62
N ARG A 13 7.11 8.91 -1.85
CA ARG A 13 5.65 8.93 -2.09
C ARG A 13 4.91 7.82 -1.35
N VAL A 14 5.49 6.62 -1.27
CA VAL A 14 4.93 5.50 -0.48
C VAL A 14 4.82 5.90 0.99
N MET A 15 5.90 6.42 1.58
CA MET A 15 5.87 6.83 2.98
C MET A 15 4.93 8.02 3.25
N THR A 16 4.82 8.98 2.32
CA THR A 16 3.84 10.07 2.43
C THR A 16 2.41 9.54 2.42
N THR A 17 2.07 8.60 1.54
CA THR A 17 0.75 7.97 1.53
C THR A 17 0.47 7.23 2.83
N ILE A 18 1.43 6.44 3.34
CA ILE A 18 1.28 5.74 4.63
C ILE A 18 1.05 6.75 5.76
N ASN A 19 1.79 7.86 5.78
CA ASN A 19 1.59 8.94 6.75
C ASN A 19 0.17 9.48 6.71
N THR A 20 -0.35 9.81 5.51
CA THR A 20 -1.73 10.26 5.35
C THR A 20 -2.75 9.24 5.87
N LEU A 21 -2.53 7.94 5.63
CA LEU A 21 -3.43 6.90 6.17
C LEU A 21 -3.40 6.86 7.70
N VAL A 22 -2.22 6.97 8.30
CA VAL A 22 -2.07 6.97 9.77
C VAL A 22 -2.68 8.23 10.39
N GLU A 23 -2.50 9.40 9.78
CA GLU A 23 -3.07 10.68 10.25
C GLU A 23 -4.60 10.74 10.16
N ASN A 24 -5.22 9.91 9.32
CA ASN A 24 -6.66 9.91 9.08
C ASN A 24 -7.33 8.60 9.51
N LEU A 25 -6.77 7.86 10.48
CA LEU A 25 -7.33 6.59 10.94
C LEU A 25 -8.77 6.71 11.46
N ASP A 26 -9.17 7.90 11.91
CA ASP A 26 -10.50 8.26 12.40
C ASP A 26 -11.40 8.91 11.33
N ASP A 27 -10.87 9.19 10.14
CA ASP A 27 -11.61 9.75 9.00
C ASP A 27 -11.64 8.75 7.83
N ALA A 28 -12.69 7.93 7.83
CA ALA A 28 -12.90 6.90 6.81
C ALA A 28 -13.03 7.46 5.39
N ASP A 29 -13.63 8.64 5.23
CA ASP A 29 -13.84 9.27 3.92
C ASP A 29 -12.51 9.80 3.35
N ALA A 30 -11.68 10.42 4.19
CA ALA A 30 -10.34 10.86 3.83
C ALA A 30 -9.45 9.67 3.42
N MET A 31 -9.48 8.57 4.20
CA MET A 31 -8.75 7.34 3.84
C MET A 31 -9.22 6.76 2.50
N ALA A 32 -10.53 6.64 2.30
CA ALA A 32 -11.11 6.10 1.08
C ALA A 32 -10.71 6.94 -0.15
N SER A 33 -10.74 8.27 -0.03
CA SER A 33 -10.32 9.19 -1.08
C SER A 33 -8.84 9.02 -1.45
N ALA A 34 -7.96 8.95 -0.45
CA ALA A 34 -6.53 8.73 -0.66
C ALA A 34 -6.25 7.38 -1.36
N LEU A 35 -6.86 6.30 -0.88
CA LEU A 35 -6.68 4.95 -1.43
C LEU A 35 -7.27 4.81 -2.83
N LYS A 36 -8.38 5.51 -3.13
CA LYS A 36 -8.96 5.56 -4.49
C LYS A 36 -8.02 6.23 -5.48
N SER A 37 -7.39 7.34 -5.09
CA SER A 37 -6.39 8.02 -5.92
C SER A 37 -5.18 7.12 -6.23
N VAL A 38 -4.64 6.47 -5.19
CA VAL A 38 -3.51 5.54 -5.32
C VAL A 38 -3.89 4.34 -6.18
N GLY A 39 -5.03 3.69 -5.91
CA GLY A 39 -5.50 2.51 -6.63
C GLY A 39 -5.70 2.80 -8.12
N ARG A 40 -6.40 3.89 -8.47
CA ARG A 40 -6.62 4.28 -9.86
C ARG A 40 -5.33 4.58 -10.61
N ALA A 41 -4.38 5.28 -9.98
CA ALA A 41 -3.10 5.57 -10.62
C ALA A 41 -2.34 4.28 -10.93
N HIS A 42 -2.31 3.32 -10.00
CA HIS A 42 -1.58 2.08 -10.19
C HIS A 42 -2.28 1.13 -11.18
N ALA A 43 -3.61 1.07 -11.16
CA ALA A 43 -4.39 0.25 -12.09
C ALA A 43 -4.41 0.82 -13.52
N LEU A 44 -4.63 2.13 -13.68
CA LEU A 44 -4.90 2.69 -15.01
C LEU A 44 -3.64 3.21 -15.69
N ARG A 45 -2.76 3.87 -14.95
CA ARG A 45 -1.57 4.52 -15.49
C ARG A 45 -0.34 3.63 -15.42
N HIS A 46 -0.07 3.03 -14.26
CA HIS A 46 1.17 2.27 -14.04
C HIS A 46 1.04 0.79 -14.36
N LYS A 47 -0.18 0.28 -14.53
CA LYS A 47 -0.47 -1.13 -14.88
C LYS A 47 0.20 -2.12 -13.93
N VAL A 48 0.19 -1.82 -12.63
CA VAL A 48 0.81 -2.66 -11.60
C VAL A 48 -0.15 -3.78 -11.22
N ASP A 49 0.31 -5.03 -11.18
CA ASP A 49 -0.51 -6.15 -10.68
C ASP A 49 -0.84 -5.93 -9.18
N PRO A 50 -2.13 -6.00 -8.78
CA PRO A 50 -2.54 -5.73 -7.40
C PRO A 50 -1.88 -6.66 -6.37
N LYS A 51 -1.37 -7.84 -6.77
CA LYS A 51 -0.62 -8.74 -5.87
C LYS A 51 0.60 -8.07 -5.25
N TYR A 52 1.20 -7.09 -5.94
CA TYR A 52 2.38 -6.40 -5.45
C TYR A 52 2.09 -5.47 -4.27
N PHE A 53 0.84 -4.99 -4.11
CA PHE A 53 0.44 -4.29 -2.89
C PHE A 53 0.49 -5.21 -1.67
N LYS A 54 0.00 -6.44 -1.81
CA LYS A 54 0.05 -7.46 -0.75
C LYS A 54 1.49 -7.83 -0.39
N ILE A 55 2.35 -8.01 -1.39
CA ILE A 55 3.78 -8.29 -1.17
C ILE A 55 4.44 -7.12 -0.45
N LEU A 56 4.23 -5.89 -0.93
CA LEU A 56 4.80 -4.69 -0.32
C LEU A 56 4.32 -4.49 1.12
N SER A 57 3.04 -4.73 1.41
CA SER A 57 2.51 -4.69 2.78
C SER A 57 3.23 -5.67 3.71
N GLY A 58 3.53 -6.89 3.25
CA GLY A 58 4.31 -7.86 4.02
C GLY A 58 5.72 -7.34 4.31
N VAL A 59 6.41 -6.82 3.29
CA VAL A 59 7.77 -6.27 3.43
C VAL A 59 7.80 -5.05 4.35
N ILE A 60 6.80 -4.17 4.30
CA ILE A 60 6.71 -3.03 5.22
C ILE A 60 6.66 -3.51 6.67
N LEU A 61 5.80 -4.49 6.96
CA LEU A 61 5.65 -5.01 8.32
C LEU A 61 6.92 -5.70 8.81
N GLU A 62 7.57 -6.50 7.94
CA GLU A 62 8.85 -7.16 8.23
C GLU A 62 9.93 -6.13 8.57
N VAL A 63 10.13 -5.13 7.71
CA VAL A 63 11.16 -4.09 7.90
C VAL A 63 10.86 -3.24 9.14
N LEU A 64 9.60 -2.92 9.44
CA LEU A 64 9.25 -2.22 10.68
C LEU A 64 9.63 -3.05 11.91
N GLY A 65 9.34 -4.36 11.89
CA GLY A 65 9.69 -5.29 12.96
C GLY A 65 11.20 -5.41 13.18
N GLU A 66 11.99 -5.43 12.11
CA GLU A 66 13.45 -5.51 12.18
C GLU A 66 14.11 -4.18 12.60
N ALA A 67 13.61 -3.05 12.09
CA ALA A 67 14.23 -1.74 12.30
C ALA A 67 13.84 -1.09 13.64
N PHE A 68 12.66 -1.42 14.17
CA PHE A 68 12.08 -0.79 15.36
C PHE A 68 11.64 -1.85 16.40
N THR A 69 12.52 -2.81 16.70
CA THR A 69 12.26 -3.97 17.56
C THR A 69 11.70 -3.63 18.94
N GLU A 70 12.12 -2.50 19.53
CA GLU A 70 11.64 -2.05 20.84
C GLU A 70 10.25 -1.39 20.79
N ILE A 71 9.79 -0.98 19.59
CA ILE A 71 8.51 -0.28 19.38
C ILE A 71 7.46 -1.25 18.83
N ILE A 72 7.85 -2.13 17.89
CA ILE A 72 6.95 -3.06 17.21
C ILE A 72 6.76 -4.32 18.06
N THR A 73 5.96 -4.18 19.11
CA THR A 73 5.46 -5.31 19.89
C THR A 73 4.47 -6.16 19.07
N ALA A 74 4.11 -7.34 19.56
CA ALA A 74 3.11 -8.19 18.90
C ALA A 74 1.75 -7.49 18.71
N GLU A 75 1.35 -6.65 19.68
CA GLU A 75 0.12 -5.87 19.60
C GLU A 75 0.22 -4.77 18.53
N VAL A 76 1.33 -4.03 18.50
CA VAL A 76 1.58 -2.98 17.52
C VAL A 76 1.68 -3.57 16.10
N ALA A 77 2.35 -4.71 15.94
CA ALA A 77 2.42 -5.45 14.67
C ALA A 77 1.03 -5.89 14.19
N SER A 78 0.15 -6.34 15.10
CA SER A 78 -1.23 -6.69 14.80
C SER A 78 -2.03 -5.48 14.32
N ALA A 79 -1.85 -4.30 14.94
CA ALA A 79 -2.48 -3.06 14.48
C ALA A 79 -2.01 -2.66 13.07
N TRP A 80 -0.70 -2.69 12.81
CA TRP A 80 -0.14 -2.44 11.47
C TRP A 80 -0.64 -3.45 10.43
N THR A 81 -0.77 -4.72 10.80
CA THR A 81 -1.33 -5.76 9.93
C THR A 81 -2.74 -5.40 9.48
N LYS A 82 -3.60 -4.94 10.42
CA LYS A 82 -4.98 -4.52 10.09
C LYS A 82 -5.01 -3.32 9.16
N LEU A 83 -4.19 -2.30 9.43
CA LEU A 83 -4.09 -1.10 8.59
C LEU A 83 -3.66 -1.46 7.15
N LEU A 84 -2.60 -2.25 7.02
CA LEU A 84 -2.06 -2.65 5.72
C LEU A 84 -3.00 -3.60 4.97
N ALA A 85 -3.74 -4.46 5.68
CA ALA A 85 -4.79 -5.28 5.09
C ALA A 85 -5.96 -4.42 4.58
N ASN A 86 -6.40 -3.43 5.36
CA ASN A 86 -7.43 -2.48 4.93
C ASN A 86 -7.03 -1.72 3.66
N MET A 87 -5.78 -1.23 3.61
CA MET A 87 -5.21 -0.63 2.41
C MET A 87 -5.27 -1.58 1.21
N CYS A 88 -4.85 -2.84 1.38
CA CYS A 88 -4.90 -3.84 0.30
C CYS A 88 -6.33 -4.10 -0.18
N CYS A 89 -7.29 -4.23 0.74
CA CYS A 89 -8.70 -4.45 0.40
C CYS A 89 -9.27 -3.27 -0.38
N ALA A 90 -9.05 -2.04 0.09
CA ALA A 90 -9.54 -0.84 -0.58
C ALA A 90 -8.94 -0.65 -1.98
N VAL A 91 -7.63 -0.88 -2.13
CA VAL A 91 -6.98 -0.84 -3.44
C VAL A 91 -7.54 -1.93 -4.36
N ALA A 92 -7.73 -3.15 -3.87
CA ALA A 92 -8.33 -4.22 -4.67
C ALA A 92 -9.74 -3.87 -5.18
N ALA A 93 -10.59 -3.28 -4.32
CA ALA A 93 -11.91 -2.81 -4.73
C ALA A 93 -11.82 -1.73 -5.84
N VAL A 94 -10.87 -0.80 -5.74
CA VAL A 94 -10.65 0.22 -6.78
C VAL A 94 -10.16 -0.40 -8.10
N TYR A 95 -9.40 -1.49 -8.04
CA TYR A 95 -8.99 -2.24 -9.24
C TYR A 95 -10.19 -2.92 -9.91
N GLU A 96 -11.09 -3.52 -9.13
CA GLU A 96 -12.33 -4.11 -9.63
C GLU A 96 -13.22 -3.04 -10.29
N GLU A 97 -13.41 -1.89 -9.63
CA GLU A 97 -14.12 -0.73 -10.20
C GLU A 97 -13.49 -0.21 -11.50
N ALA A 98 -12.15 -0.34 -11.62
CA ALA A 98 -11.41 0.05 -12.81
C ALA A 98 -11.45 -1.01 -13.93
N GLY A 99 -12.15 -2.13 -13.74
CA GLY A 99 -12.28 -3.21 -14.72
C GLY A 99 -11.05 -4.11 -14.81
N TRP A 100 -10.19 -4.14 -13.78
CA TRP A 100 -9.02 -5.01 -13.76
C TRP A 100 -9.43 -6.48 -13.54
N THR A 101 -9.41 -7.30 -14.58
CA THR A 101 -9.78 -8.72 -14.50
C THR A 101 -8.56 -9.62 -14.30
N LYS A 102 -8.72 -10.79 -13.64
CA LYS A 102 -7.63 -11.78 -13.44
C LYS A 102 -6.95 -12.25 -14.74
N LEU A 103 -7.56 -12.03 -15.91
CA LEU A 103 -6.97 -12.37 -17.21
C LEU A 103 -5.92 -11.34 -17.68
N SER A 104 -5.92 -10.12 -17.13
CA SER A 104 -4.93 -9.10 -17.50
C SER A 104 -3.52 -9.39 -16.98
N SER A 105 -3.37 -10.29 -16.00
CA SER A 105 -2.08 -10.66 -15.40
C SER A 105 -1.44 -11.91 -15.99
N SER A 106 -2.06 -12.53 -17.02
CA SER A 106 -1.53 -13.70 -17.73
C SER A 106 -0.95 -13.37 -19.11
N ALA A 107 -0.91 -12.09 -19.48
CA ALA A 107 -0.27 -11.62 -20.70
C ALA A 107 0.94 -10.76 -20.33
N GLU A 108 2.03 -11.43 -19.96
CA GLU A 108 3.45 -11.09 -20.20
C GLU A 108 4.37 -12.12 -19.54
#